data_AF-A0A945AF17-F1
#
_entry.id   AF-A0A945AF17-F1
#
_cell.length_a   1.000
_cell.length_b   1.000
_cell.length_c   1.000
_cell.angle_alpha   90.00
_cell.angle_beta   90.00
_cell.angle_gamma   90.00
#
_symmetry.space_group_name_H-M   'P 1'
#
loop_
_entity.id
_entity.type
_entity.pdbx_description
1 polymer ?
#
loop_
_entity_poly.entity_id
_entity_poly.type
_entity_poly.pdbx_seq_one_letter_code
_entity_poly.pdbx_strand_id
1 'polypeptide(L)'
;MEILGAVLLGIVWAGHPVRFDLLTHEDKQFIAFYDADRKITVGMRALDDDAWTFAQPEGVWLEKRGRLSSEIAWDSHNSLVMAIDDAGYIHLCGNMHVDPLIYFRTARPLDVTSFERVNHMVGSEEDRCTYPVFMRGANNELIFRYRDGSSGNGVDYYNAYDVQNKTWHRLVSEPILDGMDLMNAYARMPEKGPDGWFHMVWMWRDTPDCATNHDLSYARSKDLVHWETGEGRALTLPITIKSNAVVDPVPPGGGIINMTQSLGFDDQDRPVISYHKHDEAGYTQAYCARLEDNAWKVYKVSDWDYRWEFSGGGSVGAEIRLGGMRVESDGGLSQSYWHKVNGSGIWKLDPETLQVVGTYPPPQNQIPDELEQVTSEYEGMNVRTMWARGKGNKPNEKYLLRWETLGPNRDRPRDEAPPPSELHLYTLKTADH
;
A
#
# COMPACT_ATOMS: atom_id res chain seq x y z
N MET A 1 -0.40 1.36 -23.98
CA MET A 1 -0.55 2.83 -23.80
C MET A 1 0.49 3.55 -24.64
N GLU A 2 0.19 4.77 -25.10
CA GLU A 2 1.12 5.61 -25.86
C GLU A 2 1.73 6.68 -24.94
N ILE A 3 3.04 6.92 -25.01
CA ILE A 3 3.69 8.02 -24.29
C ILE A 3 3.42 9.34 -25.02
N LEU A 4 2.73 10.26 -24.35
CA LEU A 4 2.43 11.59 -24.86
C LEU A 4 3.51 12.61 -24.51
N GLY A 5 4.22 12.39 -23.39
CA GLY A 5 5.28 13.28 -22.96
C GLY A 5 5.99 12.77 -21.71
N ALA A 6 7.17 13.31 -21.45
CA ALA A 6 7.98 13.03 -20.27
C ALA A 6 8.58 14.33 -19.74
N VAL A 7 8.54 14.52 -18.43
CA VAL A 7 9.14 15.67 -17.73
C VAL A 7 10.10 15.16 -16.66
N LEU A 8 11.35 15.62 -16.72
CA LEU A 8 12.32 15.41 -15.64
C LEU A 8 11.93 16.31 -14.46
N LEU A 9 11.58 15.71 -13.32
CA LEU A 9 11.20 16.43 -12.11
C LEU A 9 12.41 16.78 -11.24
N GLY A 10 13.46 15.97 -11.29
CA GLY A 10 14.66 16.16 -10.49
C GLY A 10 15.48 14.89 -10.33
N ILE A 11 16.43 14.95 -9.41
CA ILE A 11 17.33 13.84 -9.05
C ILE A 11 16.99 13.38 -7.64
N VAL A 12 16.88 12.07 -7.43
CA VAL A 12 16.37 11.46 -6.20
C VAL A 12 17.31 10.44 -5.58
N TRP A 13 17.17 10.27 -4.28
CA TRP A 13 17.88 9.22 -3.54
C TRP A 13 17.58 7.83 -4.10
N ALA A 14 18.63 7.06 -4.40
CA ALA A 14 18.53 5.79 -5.12
C ALA A 14 19.01 4.56 -4.31
N GLY A 15 19.49 4.73 -3.08
CA GLY A 15 20.13 3.64 -2.33
C GLY A 15 19.19 2.54 -1.84
N HIS A 16 17.88 2.80 -1.71
CA HIS A 16 16.89 1.80 -1.34
C HIS A 16 15.49 2.23 -1.82
N PRO A 17 14.52 1.31 -1.94
CA PRO A 17 13.19 1.66 -2.40
C PRO A 17 12.39 2.33 -1.30
N VAL A 18 11.70 3.42 -1.64
CA VAL A 18 10.75 4.09 -0.76
C VAL A 18 9.59 4.58 -1.62
N ARG A 19 8.37 4.51 -1.10
CA ARG A 19 7.19 4.95 -1.85
C ARG A 19 7.06 6.48 -1.79
N PHE A 20 7.09 7.11 -2.96
CA PHE A 20 6.70 8.51 -3.15
C PHE A 20 5.16 8.63 -3.25
N ASP A 21 4.63 9.83 -3.47
CA ASP A 21 3.21 9.99 -3.79
C ASP A 21 3.00 11.00 -4.92
N LEU A 22 2.01 10.71 -5.77
CA LEU A 22 1.62 11.52 -6.91
C LEU A 22 0.09 11.62 -6.93
N LEU A 23 -0.43 12.84 -6.86
CA LEU A 23 -1.85 13.14 -6.73
C LEU A 23 -2.27 14.16 -7.77
N THR A 24 -3.31 13.86 -8.53
CA THR A 24 -3.95 14.80 -9.46
C THR A 24 -5.30 15.20 -8.90
N HIS A 25 -5.56 16.50 -8.88
CA HIS A 25 -6.80 17.08 -8.37
C HIS A 25 -7.19 18.27 -9.23
N GLU A 26 -8.33 18.14 -9.91
CA GLU A 26 -8.87 19.15 -10.81
C GLU A 26 -7.88 19.49 -11.95
N ASP A 27 -7.41 20.73 -12.03
CA ASP A 27 -6.45 21.21 -13.03
C ASP A 27 -5.01 21.22 -12.50
N LYS A 28 -4.74 20.64 -11.32
CA LYS A 28 -3.42 20.61 -10.69
C LYS A 28 -2.92 19.21 -10.40
N GLN A 29 -1.60 19.12 -10.26
CA GLN A 29 -0.90 17.90 -9.88
C GLN A 29 0.15 18.19 -8.81
N PHE A 30 0.28 17.25 -7.89
CA PHE A 30 1.13 17.34 -6.70
C PHE A 30 1.98 16.10 -6.57
N ILE A 31 3.23 16.28 -6.15
CA ILE A 31 4.17 15.18 -5.88
C ILE A 31 4.84 15.36 -4.51
N ALA A 32 5.15 14.25 -3.83
CA ALA A 32 6.02 14.21 -2.67
C ALA A 32 7.06 13.09 -2.83
N PHE A 33 8.34 13.42 -2.68
CA PHE A 33 9.46 12.50 -2.87
C PHE A 33 10.66 12.86 -1.97
N TYR A 34 11.70 12.02 -1.97
CA TYR A 34 12.99 12.35 -1.35
C TYR A 34 14.01 12.70 -2.43
N ASP A 35 14.60 13.89 -2.35
CA ASP A 35 15.61 14.35 -3.30
C ASP A 35 16.97 13.63 -3.11
N ALA A 36 17.96 14.01 -3.93
CA ALA A 36 19.32 13.47 -3.85
C ALA A 36 20.00 13.67 -2.48
N ASP A 37 19.63 14.74 -1.77
CA ASP A 37 20.10 15.07 -0.41
C ASP A 37 19.27 14.37 0.68
N ARG A 38 18.38 13.46 0.28
CA ARG A 38 17.49 12.68 1.15
C ARG A 38 16.42 13.51 1.85
N LYS A 39 16.13 14.72 1.38
CA LYS A 39 15.13 15.61 1.97
C LYS A 39 13.76 15.41 1.34
N ILE A 40 12.70 15.46 2.15
CA ILE A 40 11.32 15.55 1.67
C ILE A 40 11.20 16.80 0.79
N THR A 41 10.85 16.57 -0.46
CA THR A 41 10.56 17.61 -1.44
C THR A 41 9.15 17.41 -1.97
N VAL A 42 8.38 18.49 -2.00
CA VAL A 42 7.03 18.53 -2.56
C VAL A 42 7.00 19.43 -3.78
N GLY A 43 6.19 19.07 -4.76
CA GLY A 43 6.03 19.83 -5.99
C GLY A 43 4.56 20.04 -6.34
N MET A 44 4.26 21.14 -7.02
CA MET A 44 2.97 21.38 -7.67
C MET A 44 3.15 21.93 -9.09
N ARG A 45 2.18 21.63 -9.95
CA ARG A 45 2.01 22.26 -11.26
C ARG A 45 0.54 22.35 -11.65
N ALA A 46 0.24 23.19 -12.64
CA ALA A 46 -0.98 23.06 -13.44
C ALA A 46 -0.81 21.92 -14.46
N LEU A 47 -1.89 21.25 -14.86
CA LEU A 47 -1.84 20.12 -15.80
C LEU A 47 -1.56 20.53 -17.26
N ASP A 48 -1.71 21.81 -17.59
CA ASP A 48 -1.39 22.42 -18.88
C ASP A 48 0.01 23.06 -18.92
N ASP A 49 0.77 22.93 -17.84
CA ASP A 49 2.13 23.45 -17.73
C ASP A 49 3.13 22.31 -17.41
N ASP A 50 4.35 22.43 -17.93
CA ASP A 50 5.46 21.55 -17.57
C ASP A 50 6.31 22.14 -16.43
N ALA A 51 6.11 23.40 -16.08
CA ALA A 51 6.82 24.05 -14.98
C ALA A 51 6.31 23.57 -13.61
N TRP A 52 7.24 23.08 -12.80
CA TRP A 52 6.99 22.68 -11.41
C TRP A 52 7.49 23.74 -10.43
N THR A 53 6.66 24.02 -9.42
CA THR A 53 7.09 24.75 -8.23
C THR A 53 7.37 23.75 -7.11
N PHE A 54 8.60 23.77 -6.58
CA PHE A 54 9.02 22.88 -5.50
C PHE A 54 9.20 23.61 -4.17
N ALA A 55 8.98 22.90 -3.07
CA ALA A 55 9.25 23.35 -1.71
C ALA A 55 9.75 22.19 -0.84
N GLN A 56 10.44 22.52 0.24
CA GLN A 56 10.90 21.55 1.24
C GLN A 56 10.29 21.91 2.60
N PRO A 57 9.34 21.12 3.12
CA PRO A 57 8.77 21.35 4.44
C PRO A 57 9.85 21.27 5.53
N GLU A 58 9.83 22.21 6.47
CA GLU A 58 10.81 22.27 7.55
C GLU A 58 10.59 21.14 8.57
N GLY A 59 11.57 20.25 8.71
CA GLY A 59 11.54 19.17 9.70
C GLY A 59 11.98 19.63 11.09
N VAL A 60 11.83 18.75 12.07
CA VAL A 60 12.39 18.92 13.42
C VAL A 60 13.51 17.92 13.66
N TRP A 61 14.47 18.28 14.50
CA TRP A 61 15.54 17.36 14.89
C TRP A 61 14.99 16.20 15.72
N LEU A 62 15.19 14.97 15.25
CA LEU A 62 14.83 13.76 15.96
C LEU A 62 16.05 13.24 16.71
N GLU A 63 16.19 13.64 17.98
CA GLU A 63 17.38 13.34 18.81
C GLU A 63 17.75 11.84 18.80
N LYS A 64 16.75 10.96 18.97
CA LYS A 64 16.94 9.50 18.96
C LYS A 64 17.42 8.93 17.62
N ARG A 65 17.25 9.68 16.53
CA ARG A 65 17.62 9.27 15.18
C ARG A 65 18.86 9.99 14.66
N GLY A 66 19.25 11.11 15.26
CA GLY A 66 20.37 11.93 14.79
C GLY A 66 20.16 12.50 13.39
N ARG A 67 18.91 12.84 13.03
CA ARG A 67 18.53 13.40 11.71
C ARG A 67 17.34 14.34 11.84
N LEU A 68 17.10 15.18 10.83
CA LEU A 68 15.82 15.88 10.69
C LEU A 68 14.69 14.91 10.33
N SER A 69 13.48 15.21 10.83
CA SER A 69 12.27 14.45 10.49
C SER A 69 11.91 14.56 9.01
N SER A 70 12.45 15.55 8.30
CA SER A 70 12.30 15.73 6.86
C SER A 70 13.41 15.06 6.04
N GLU A 71 14.32 14.30 6.66
CA GLU A 71 15.44 13.62 5.99
C GLU A 71 15.33 12.11 6.16
N ILE A 72 15.46 11.33 5.08
CA ILE A 72 15.32 9.87 5.15
C ILE A 72 16.64 9.15 5.49
N ALA A 73 16.53 8.12 6.33
CA ALA A 73 17.60 7.15 6.61
C ALA A 73 17.52 5.94 5.66
N TRP A 74 18.35 4.91 5.89
CA TRP A 74 18.34 3.67 5.10
C TRP A 74 17.21 2.72 5.52
N ASP A 75 15.96 3.09 5.23
CA ASP A 75 14.79 2.36 5.72
C ASP A 75 13.60 2.50 4.75
N SER A 76 13.22 1.38 4.14
CA SER A 76 12.19 1.31 3.08
C SER A 76 10.76 1.48 3.59
N HIS A 77 10.54 1.51 4.91
CA HIS A 77 9.22 1.71 5.50
C HIS A 77 8.76 3.19 5.46
N ASN A 78 9.70 4.11 5.27
CA ASN A 78 9.54 5.57 5.37
C ASN A 78 8.83 6.22 4.17
N SER A 79 7.76 5.61 3.70
CA SER A 79 6.91 6.11 2.61
C SER A 79 6.37 7.51 2.88
N LEU A 80 6.07 8.26 1.82
CA LEU A 80 5.34 9.52 1.85
C LEU A 80 3.91 9.31 1.34
N VAL A 81 2.94 9.97 1.97
CA VAL A 81 1.54 9.97 1.54
C VAL A 81 0.94 11.36 1.63
N MET A 82 0.13 11.71 0.64
CA MET A 82 -0.62 12.95 0.55
C MET A 82 -2.13 12.72 0.45
N ALA A 83 -2.89 13.68 0.92
CA ALA A 83 -4.31 13.81 0.64
C ALA A 83 -4.71 15.27 0.49
N ILE A 84 -5.81 15.51 -0.21
CA ILE A 84 -6.45 16.82 -0.28
C ILE A 84 -7.79 16.71 0.43
N ASP A 85 -8.00 17.58 1.42
CA ASP A 85 -9.28 17.68 2.12
C ASP A 85 -10.32 18.48 1.33
N ASP A 86 -11.54 18.52 1.82
CA ASP A 86 -12.67 19.13 1.09
C ASP A 86 -12.60 20.66 1.02
N ALA A 87 -11.67 21.28 1.74
CA ALA A 87 -11.35 22.71 1.65
C ALA A 87 -10.09 22.98 0.80
N GLY A 88 -9.54 21.96 0.14
CA GLY A 88 -8.39 22.06 -0.76
C GLY A 88 -7.04 22.12 -0.05
N TYR A 89 -6.97 21.93 1.27
CA TYR A 89 -5.66 21.86 1.93
C TYR A 89 -5.00 20.50 1.68
N ILE A 90 -3.71 20.54 1.42
CA ILE A 90 -2.90 19.34 1.21
C ILE A 90 -2.37 18.89 2.56
N HIS A 91 -2.59 17.63 2.87
CA HIS A 91 -2.06 16.90 4.01
C HIS A 91 -0.90 16.05 3.53
N LEU A 92 0.23 16.09 4.23
CA LEU A 92 1.41 15.27 3.95
C LEU A 92 1.86 14.57 5.22
N CYS A 93 2.10 13.27 5.14
CA CYS A 93 2.63 12.49 6.24
C CYS A 93 3.61 11.43 5.73
N GLY A 94 4.63 11.09 6.52
CA GLY A 94 5.63 10.10 6.10
C GLY A 94 6.94 10.18 6.85
N ASN A 95 7.93 9.41 6.40
CA ASN A 95 9.25 9.28 7.04
C ASN A 95 9.24 8.70 8.47
N MET A 96 8.29 7.81 8.75
CA MET A 96 8.09 7.24 10.08
C MET A 96 8.20 5.71 10.07
N HIS A 97 9.08 5.18 10.92
CA HIS A 97 9.14 3.78 11.28
C HIS A 97 9.46 3.63 12.78
N VAL A 98 8.40 3.56 13.58
CA VAL A 98 8.46 3.69 15.05
C VAL A 98 9.02 5.07 15.44
N ASP A 99 8.52 6.11 14.76
CA ASP A 99 8.92 7.51 14.97
C ASP A 99 7.74 8.35 15.45
N PRO A 100 7.98 9.50 16.10
CA PRO A 100 6.91 10.46 16.36
C PRO A 100 6.19 10.88 15.07
N LEU A 101 4.94 11.31 15.19
CA LEU A 101 4.17 11.80 14.06
C LEU A 101 4.92 12.91 13.30
N ILE A 102 5.04 12.72 11.98
CA ILE A 102 5.61 13.68 11.05
C ILE A 102 4.49 14.05 10.07
N TYR A 103 3.79 15.13 10.38
CA TYR A 103 2.60 15.57 9.66
C TYR A 103 2.70 17.06 9.33
N PHE A 104 2.34 17.39 8.10
CA PHE A 104 2.30 18.74 7.56
C PHE A 104 0.96 18.99 6.89
N ARG A 105 0.51 20.25 6.95
CA ARG A 105 -0.65 20.73 6.22
C ARG A 105 -0.34 22.08 5.59
N THR A 106 -0.79 22.30 4.37
CA THR A 106 -0.69 23.63 3.74
C THR A 106 -1.50 24.67 4.51
N ALA A 107 -0.96 25.87 4.67
CA ALA A 107 -1.68 27.03 5.22
C ALA A 107 -2.60 27.70 4.19
N ARG A 108 -2.37 27.47 2.90
CA ARG A 108 -3.21 27.90 1.78
C ARG A 108 -3.66 26.70 0.94
N PRO A 109 -4.93 26.63 0.51
CA PRO A 109 -5.41 25.54 -0.33
C PRO A 109 -4.57 25.37 -1.59
N LEU A 110 -4.24 24.13 -1.92
CA LEU A 110 -3.57 23.72 -3.16
C LEU A 110 -2.23 24.43 -3.44
N ASP A 111 -1.52 24.84 -2.38
CA ASP A 111 -0.24 25.55 -2.47
C ASP A 111 0.84 24.88 -1.60
N VAL A 112 1.71 24.10 -2.24
CA VAL A 112 2.78 23.33 -1.57
C VAL A 112 3.86 24.22 -0.96
N THR A 113 3.99 25.50 -1.34
CA THR A 113 4.98 26.39 -0.71
C THR A 113 4.49 26.92 0.64
N SER A 114 3.29 26.53 1.06
CA SER A 114 2.65 26.95 2.32
C SER A 114 2.57 25.84 3.35
N PHE A 115 3.27 24.71 3.16
CA PHE A 115 3.28 23.63 4.15
C PHE A 115 3.80 24.12 5.50
N GLU A 116 3.01 23.87 6.53
CA GLU A 116 3.36 24.07 7.92
C GLU A 116 3.32 22.73 8.64
N ARG A 117 4.23 22.55 9.60
CA ARG A 117 4.21 21.39 10.49
C ARG A 117 3.00 21.46 11.42
N VAL A 118 2.32 20.34 11.60
CA VAL A 118 1.29 20.16 12.62
C VAL A 118 1.78 19.10 13.60
N ASN A 119 1.97 19.49 14.86
CA ASN A 119 2.69 18.66 15.84
C ASN A 119 1.94 17.41 16.30
N HIS A 120 0.61 17.43 16.21
CA HIS A 120 -0.25 16.32 16.61
C HIS A 120 -1.50 16.26 15.73
N MET A 121 -2.07 15.07 15.58
CA MET A 121 -3.45 14.95 15.11
C MET A 121 -4.39 15.05 16.30
N VAL A 122 -4.36 14.05 17.16
CA VAL A 122 -5.15 13.99 18.41
C VAL A 122 -4.29 14.16 19.66
N GLY A 123 -2.96 13.94 19.55
CA GLY A 123 -1.99 14.20 20.62
C GLY A 123 -1.72 13.03 21.57
N SER A 124 -2.33 11.88 21.35
CA SER A 124 -2.05 10.64 22.08
C SER A 124 -1.77 9.49 21.10
N GLU A 125 -0.97 8.51 21.52
CA GLU A 125 -0.53 7.38 20.69
C GLU A 125 0.14 7.83 19.38
N GLU A 126 0.92 8.92 19.39
CA GLU A 126 1.54 9.51 18.19
C GLU A 126 3.07 9.49 18.22
N ASP A 127 3.68 8.86 19.23
CA ASP A 127 5.14 8.85 19.43
C ASP A 127 5.87 7.71 18.68
N ARG A 128 5.13 6.71 18.17
CA ARG A 128 5.69 5.48 17.55
C ARG A 128 4.93 5.08 16.29
N CYS A 129 4.69 6.06 15.42
CA CYS A 129 3.96 5.90 14.17
C CYS A 129 4.74 5.12 13.11
N THR A 130 4.02 4.31 12.32
CA THR A 130 4.50 3.65 11.10
C THR A 130 3.33 3.53 10.10
N TYR A 131 3.63 3.42 8.80
CA TYR A 131 2.65 3.16 7.73
C TYR A 131 1.46 4.14 7.67
N PRO A 132 1.72 5.45 7.47
CA PRO A 132 0.65 6.43 7.33
C PRO A 132 -0.18 6.15 6.08
N VAL A 133 -1.50 6.27 6.22
CA VAL A 133 -2.46 6.10 5.12
C VAL A 133 -3.57 7.13 5.27
N PHE A 134 -3.83 7.87 4.19
CA PHE A 134 -5.05 8.66 4.05
C PHE A 134 -6.09 7.89 3.23
N MET A 135 -7.33 7.91 3.67
CA MET A 135 -8.47 7.30 2.97
C MET A 135 -9.76 8.06 3.22
N ARG A 136 -10.83 7.72 2.50
CA ARG A 136 -12.17 8.30 2.70
C ARG A 136 -13.07 7.34 3.46
N GLY A 137 -13.74 7.84 4.48
CA GLY A 137 -14.70 7.10 5.29
C GLY A 137 -16.07 6.93 4.62
N ALA A 138 -17.01 6.37 5.37
CA ALA A 138 -18.36 6.10 4.87
C ALA A 138 -19.16 7.37 4.58
N ASN A 139 -18.90 8.44 5.32
CA ASN A 139 -19.50 9.75 5.12
C ASN A 139 -18.60 10.67 4.27
N ASN A 140 -17.65 10.09 3.54
CA ASN A 140 -16.64 10.78 2.73
C ASN A 140 -15.70 11.70 3.53
N GLU A 141 -15.66 11.56 4.86
CA GLU A 141 -14.70 12.24 5.72
C GLU A 141 -13.27 11.76 5.42
N LEU A 142 -12.28 12.64 5.60
CA LEU A 142 -10.89 12.27 5.48
C LEU A 142 -10.47 11.50 6.73
N ILE A 143 -10.04 10.25 6.55
CA ILE A 143 -9.54 9.37 7.60
C ILE A 143 -8.03 9.23 7.44
N PHE A 144 -7.33 9.22 8.57
CA PHE A 144 -5.92 8.88 8.66
C PHE A 144 -5.73 7.63 9.51
N ARG A 145 -5.13 6.60 8.92
CA ARG A 145 -4.69 5.39 9.61
C ARG A 145 -3.18 5.45 9.80
N TYR A 146 -2.73 5.02 10.96
CA TYR A 146 -1.33 4.71 11.22
C TYR A 146 -1.23 3.57 12.24
N ARG A 147 -0.07 2.91 12.23
CA ARG A 147 0.29 1.90 13.23
C ARG A 147 1.08 2.55 14.35
N ASP A 148 0.62 2.44 15.59
CA ASP A 148 1.41 2.77 16.79
C ASP A 148 2.13 1.52 17.30
N GLY A 149 3.42 1.63 17.61
CA GLY A 149 4.21 0.55 18.22
C GLY A 149 5.16 -0.14 17.25
N SER A 150 5.73 -1.27 17.68
CA SER A 150 6.75 -2.02 16.93
C SER A 150 6.26 -3.43 16.55
N SER A 151 7.15 -4.26 16.03
CA SER A 151 6.88 -5.70 16.02
C SER A 151 6.75 -6.21 17.46
N GLY A 152 5.83 -7.13 17.72
CA GLY A 152 5.40 -7.63 19.03
C GLY A 152 4.15 -6.95 19.62
N ASN A 153 3.93 -5.65 19.36
CA ASN A 153 2.85 -4.90 20.04
C ASN A 153 2.21 -3.75 19.22
N GLY A 154 2.50 -3.64 17.93
CA GLY A 154 1.91 -2.62 17.08
C GLY A 154 0.41 -2.83 16.83
N VAL A 155 -0.34 -1.73 16.94
CA VAL A 155 -1.80 -1.65 16.76
C VAL A 155 -2.16 -0.48 15.83
N ASP A 156 -3.30 -0.60 15.14
CA ASP A 156 -3.73 0.44 14.18
C ASP A 156 -4.77 1.38 14.80
N TYR A 157 -4.52 2.69 14.67
CA TYR A 157 -5.46 3.75 15.04
C TYR A 157 -5.96 4.51 13.81
N TYR A 158 -7.23 4.91 13.88
CA TYR A 158 -7.95 5.61 12.82
C TYR A 158 -8.39 6.95 13.38
N ASN A 159 -8.00 8.04 12.72
CA ASN A 159 -8.40 9.41 13.05
C ASN A 159 -9.29 9.95 11.93
N ALA A 160 -10.30 10.74 12.26
CA ALA A 160 -11.13 11.47 11.30
C ALA A 160 -10.85 12.97 11.39
N TYR A 161 -10.81 13.62 10.23
CA TYR A 161 -10.52 15.05 10.12
C TYR A 161 -11.80 15.89 10.11
N ASP A 162 -11.85 16.90 10.96
CA ASP A 162 -12.85 17.94 10.95
C ASP A 162 -12.33 19.13 10.12
N VAL A 163 -12.89 19.31 8.92
CA VAL A 163 -12.51 20.38 7.99
C VAL A 163 -12.83 21.76 8.53
N GLN A 164 -13.93 21.92 9.28
CA GLN A 164 -14.38 23.21 9.79
C GLN A 164 -13.46 23.70 10.91
N ASN A 165 -13.13 22.82 11.85
CA ASN A 165 -12.27 23.14 12.99
C ASN A 165 -10.78 22.95 12.70
N LYS A 166 -10.45 22.32 11.56
CA LYS A 166 -9.08 22.01 11.13
C LYS A 166 -8.32 21.13 12.13
N THR A 167 -9.03 20.22 12.79
CA THR A 167 -8.56 19.31 13.83
C THR A 167 -8.81 17.86 13.47
N TRP A 168 -8.10 16.94 14.13
CA TRP A 168 -8.38 15.51 14.06
C TRP A 168 -9.03 15.05 15.35
N HIS A 169 -9.84 13.99 15.26
CA HIS A 169 -10.35 13.24 16.41
C HIS A 169 -10.23 11.75 16.14
N ARG A 170 -10.23 10.94 17.20
CA ARG A 170 -10.17 9.48 17.07
C ARG A 170 -11.50 8.97 16.48
N LEU A 171 -11.46 8.16 15.43
CA LEU A 171 -12.66 7.56 14.83
C LEU A 171 -13.30 6.54 15.78
N VAL A 172 -12.46 5.73 16.42
CA VAL A 172 -12.85 4.79 17.50
C VAL A 172 -11.82 4.89 18.62
N SER A 173 -12.26 4.91 19.88
CA SER A 173 -11.38 5.08 21.04
C SER A 173 -10.37 3.95 21.27
N GLU A 174 -10.59 2.79 20.66
CA GLU A 174 -9.75 1.60 20.77
C GLU A 174 -9.08 1.28 19.43
N PRO A 175 -7.93 0.59 19.42
CA PRO A 175 -7.34 0.12 18.17
C PRO A 175 -8.26 -0.88 17.46
N ILE A 176 -8.17 -0.93 16.13
CA ILE A 176 -9.01 -1.86 15.34
C ILE A 176 -8.58 -3.32 15.55
N LEU A 177 -7.27 -3.56 15.55
CA LEU A 177 -6.65 -4.87 15.70
C LEU A 177 -5.66 -4.83 16.86
N ASP A 178 -5.71 -5.84 17.72
CA ASP A 178 -4.81 -5.99 18.86
C ASP A 178 -4.32 -7.44 18.99
N GLY A 179 -2.99 -7.60 18.98
CA GLY A 179 -2.33 -8.89 19.15
C GLY A 179 -2.09 -9.27 20.61
N MET A 180 -2.62 -8.50 21.56
CA MET A 180 -2.59 -8.75 23.00
C MET A 180 -1.17 -8.90 23.58
N ASP A 181 -0.21 -8.15 23.06
CA ASP A 181 1.24 -8.28 23.35
C ASP A 181 1.84 -9.67 23.06
N LEU A 182 1.13 -10.52 22.30
CA LEU A 182 1.59 -11.85 21.90
C LEU A 182 2.07 -11.89 20.45
N MET A 183 1.53 -11.02 19.60
CA MET A 183 1.71 -11.04 18.15
C MET A 183 1.36 -9.67 17.54
N ASN A 184 1.49 -9.53 16.22
CA ASN A 184 0.93 -8.40 15.48
C ASN A 184 -0.03 -8.83 14.40
N ALA A 185 -1.04 -7.99 14.17
CA ALA A 185 -1.74 -8.00 12.91
C ALA A 185 -0.95 -7.23 11.84
N TYR A 186 -0.96 -7.75 10.62
CA TYR A 186 -0.52 -7.05 9.42
C TYR A 186 -1.68 -6.91 8.45
N ALA A 187 -2.46 -5.86 8.66
CA ALA A 187 -3.64 -5.55 7.86
C ALA A 187 -3.32 -4.76 6.60
N ARG A 188 -3.99 -5.13 5.51
CA ARG A 188 -4.17 -4.24 4.37
C ARG A 188 -5.09 -3.08 4.78
N MET A 189 -4.97 -1.96 4.09
CA MET A 189 -5.94 -0.88 4.22
C MET A 189 -7.34 -1.44 3.90
N PRO A 190 -8.39 -1.11 4.69
CA PRO A 190 -9.74 -1.48 4.33
C PRO A 190 -10.12 -0.89 2.96
N GLU A 191 -10.64 -1.72 2.06
CA GLU A 191 -11.03 -1.31 0.71
C GLU A 191 -12.55 -1.37 0.57
N LYS A 192 -13.15 -0.35 -0.06
CA LYS A 192 -14.60 -0.35 -0.31
C LYS A 192 -14.91 -1.29 -1.48
N GLY A 193 -15.69 -2.33 -1.21
CA GLY A 193 -16.15 -3.32 -2.18
C GLY A 193 -17.31 -2.83 -3.04
N PRO A 194 -17.67 -3.58 -4.09
CA PRO A 194 -18.83 -3.30 -4.93
C PRO A 194 -20.16 -3.42 -4.17
N ASP A 195 -20.21 -4.20 -3.09
CA ASP A 195 -21.34 -4.31 -2.17
C ASP A 195 -21.54 -3.08 -1.25
N GLY A 196 -20.62 -2.11 -1.33
CA GLY A 196 -20.63 -0.87 -0.56
C GLY A 196 -20.03 -0.97 0.84
N TRP A 197 -19.51 -2.13 1.26
CA TRP A 197 -18.82 -2.32 2.53
C TRP A 197 -17.34 -2.04 2.40
N PHE A 198 -16.69 -1.70 3.52
CA PHE A 198 -15.24 -1.75 3.64
C PHE A 198 -14.82 -3.15 4.06
N HIS A 199 -13.82 -3.71 3.40
CA HIS A 199 -13.30 -5.06 3.62
C HIS A 199 -11.85 -4.98 4.05
N MET A 200 -11.51 -5.67 5.13
CA MET A 200 -10.16 -5.70 5.68
C MET A 200 -9.65 -7.13 5.75
N VAL A 201 -8.48 -7.35 5.18
CA VAL A 201 -7.74 -8.62 5.24
C VAL A 201 -6.47 -8.42 6.02
N TRP A 202 -6.16 -9.34 6.93
CA TRP A 202 -4.91 -9.35 7.67
C TRP A 202 -4.41 -10.77 7.92
N MET A 203 -3.22 -10.87 8.48
CA MET A 203 -2.70 -12.09 9.09
C MET A 203 -2.00 -11.72 10.40
N TRP A 204 -1.77 -12.72 11.23
CA TRP A 204 -1.08 -12.58 12.50
C TRP A 204 0.39 -12.97 12.37
N ARG A 205 1.23 -12.48 13.27
CA ARG A 205 2.66 -12.83 13.34
C ARG A 205 3.16 -12.80 14.77
N ASP A 206 3.67 -13.94 15.24
CA ASP A 206 4.12 -14.11 16.63
C ASP A 206 5.38 -13.29 16.96
N THR A 207 6.35 -13.21 16.04
CA THR A 207 7.66 -12.62 16.32
C THR A 207 8.11 -11.67 15.18
N PRO A 208 9.23 -10.94 15.33
CA PRO A 208 9.79 -10.17 14.20
C PRO A 208 10.15 -10.99 12.96
N ASP A 209 10.30 -12.32 13.09
CA ASP A 209 10.59 -13.21 11.97
C ASP A 209 9.36 -13.39 11.07
N CYS A 210 9.49 -13.06 9.79
CA CYS A 210 8.42 -13.24 8.81
C CYS A 210 7.99 -14.71 8.61
N ALA A 211 8.81 -15.70 8.99
CA ALA A 211 8.42 -17.11 9.00
C ALA A 211 7.28 -17.41 10.00
N THR A 212 7.08 -16.51 10.98
CA THR A 212 6.02 -16.66 12.00
C THR A 212 4.70 -16.03 11.60
N ASN A 213 4.48 -15.66 10.33
CA ASN A 213 3.14 -15.28 9.87
C ASN A 213 2.19 -16.49 9.91
N HIS A 214 0.96 -16.28 10.35
CA HIS A 214 -0.06 -17.32 10.48
C HIS A 214 -1.49 -16.73 10.36
N ASP A 215 -2.48 -17.61 10.23
CA ASP A 215 -3.92 -17.31 10.31
C ASP A 215 -4.39 -16.14 9.44
N LEU A 216 -4.65 -16.40 8.16
CA LEU A 216 -5.29 -15.43 7.27
C LEU A 216 -6.68 -15.09 7.84
N SER A 217 -7.00 -13.81 7.95
CA SER A 217 -8.18 -13.32 8.66
C SER A 217 -8.89 -12.20 7.91
N TYR A 218 -10.18 -12.01 8.20
CA TYR A 218 -11.05 -11.06 7.48
C TYR A 218 -12.15 -10.46 8.36
N ALA A 219 -12.48 -9.20 8.10
CA ALA A 219 -13.64 -8.51 8.64
C ALA A 219 -14.16 -7.48 7.62
N ARG A 220 -15.43 -7.09 7.75
CA ARG A 220 -16.03 -5.99 6.99
C ARG A 220 -16.74 -4.99 7.89
N SER A 221 -16.93 -3.77 7.39
CA SER A 221 -17.60 -2.69 8.10
C SER A 221 -18.30 -1.74 7.12
N LYS A 222 -19.45 -1.18 7.50
CA LYS A 222 -20.11 -0.11 6.70
C LYS A 222 -19.52 1.27 6.96
N ASP A 223 -18.96 1.48 8.14
CA ASP A 223 -18.62 2.80 8.69
C ASP A 223 -17.20 2.89 9.26
N LEU A 224 -16.42 1.81 9.16
CA LEU A 224 -15.09 1.64 9.76
C LEU A 224 -15.08 1.69 11.30
N VAL A 225 -16.25 1.71 11.94
CA VAL A 225 -16.45 1.75 13.39
C VAL A 225 -16.98 0.41 13.89
N HIS A 226 -18.04 -0.10 13.25
CA HIS A 226 -18.67 -1.37 13.58
C HIS A 226 -18.23 -2.44 12.60
N TRP A 227 -17.62 -3.50 13.14
CA TRP A 227 -17.04 -4.58 12.33
C TRP A 227 -17.80 -5.89 12.51
N GLU A 228 -17.83 -6.69 11.46
CA GLU A 228 -18.37 -8.05 11.48
C GLU A 228 -17.48 -9.01 10.69
N THR A 229 -17.59 -10.31 11.00
CA THR A 229 -16.96 -11.35 10.19
C THR A 229 -17.62 -11.45 8.80
N GLY A 230 -17.03 -12.23 7.90
CA GLY A 230 -17.65 -12.52 6.59
C GLY A 230 -19.06 -13.09 6.71
N GLU A 231 -19.29 -13.90 7.75
CA GLU A 231 -20.58 -14.53 8.05
C GLU A 231 -21.61 -13.59 8.70
N GLY A 232 -21.26 -12.31 8.93
CA GLY A 232 -22.16 -11.32 9.53
C GLY A 232 -22.24 -11.35 11.05
N ARG A 233 -21.31 -12.04 11.73
CA ARG A 233 -21.24 -11.98 13.20
C ARG A 233 -20.51 -10.70 13.63
N ALA A 234 -21.17 -9.90 14.46
CA ALA A 234 -20.57 -8.70 15.04
C ALA A 234 -19.26 -9.02 15.80
N LEU A 235 -18.28 -8.13 15.65
CA LEU A 235 -16.99 -8.18 16.29
C LEU A 235 -16.87 -7.03 17.30
N THR A 236 -16.44 -7.34 18.52
CA THR A 236 -16.08 -6.35 19.52
C THR A 236 -14.65 -5.88 19.26
N LEU A 237 -14.43 -4.57 19.32
CA LEU A 237 -13.08 -3.99 19.24
C LEU A 237 -12.38 -4.05 20.62
N PRO A 238 -11.05 -4.16 20.65
CA PRO A 238 -10.20 -4.48 19.51
C PRO A 238 -10.44 -5.91 19.00
N ILE A 239 -10.31 -6.12 17.69
CA ILE A 239 -10.35 -7.47 17.09
C ILE A 239 -9.04 -8.17 17.45
N THR A 240 -9.13 -9.34 18.08
CA THR A 240 -7.98 -10.15 18.51
C THR A 240 -8.00 -11.52 17.84
N ILE A 241 -6.94 -12.31 18.04
CA ILE A 241 -6.93 -13.72 17.61
C ILE A 241 -8.09 -14.54 18.22
N LYS A 242 -8.63 -14.12 19.37
CA LYS A 242 -9.77 -14.78 20.04
C LYS A 242 -11.13 -14.41 19.46
N SER A 243 -11.19 -13.43 18.55
CA SER A 243 -12.45 -12.96 17.96
C SER A 243 -13.05 -13.91 16.90
N ASN A 244 -12.33 -14.99 16.56
CA ASN A 244 -12.72 -16.01 15.58
C ASN A 244 -13.01 -15.40 14.18
N ALA A 245 -12.09 -14.58 13.67
CA ALA A 245 -12.20 -13.95 12.34
C ALA A 245 -11.28 -14.61 11.28
N VAL A 246 -10.79 -15.81 11.57
CA VAL A 246 -9.86 -16.57 10.72
C VAL A 246 -10.60 -17.13 9.50
N VAL A 247 -10.02 -16.91 8.32
CA VAL A 247 -10.43 -17.41 7.01
C VAL A 247 -9.79 -18.76 6.72
N ASP A 248 -8.47 -18.84 6.89
CA ASP A 248 -7.68 -20.05 6.66
C ASP A 248 -6.60 -20.16 7.75
N PRO A 249 -6.65 -21.20 8.61
CA PRO A 249 -5.77 -21.35 9.77
C PRO A 249 -4.39 -21.89 9.38
N VAL A 250 -3.62 -21.10 8.64
CA VAL A 250 -2.26 -21.45 8.23
C VAL A 250 -1.31 -21.30 9.43
N PRO A 251 -0.55 -22.33 9.83
CA PRO A 251 0.36 -22.23 10.96
C PRO A 251 1.63 -21.43 10.62
N PRO A 252 2.39 -20.96 11.63
CA PRO A 252 3.77 -20.49 11.44
C PRO A 252 4.60 -21.49 10.63
N GLY A 253 5.40 -20.99 9.68
CA GLY A 253 6.13 -21.83 8.73
C GLY A 253 5.25 -22.45 7.63
N GLY A 254 3.97 -22.11 7.55
CA GLY A 254 3.03 -22.59 6.55
C GLY A 254 3.07 -21.82 5.22
N GLY A 255 4.00 -20.88 5.06
CA GLY A 255 4.27 -20.23 3.77
C GLY A 255 3.41 -19.02 3.42
N ILE A 256 2.67 -18.43 4.36
CA ILE A 256 1.98 -17.13 4.15
C ILE A 256 2.90 -15.95 4.49
N ILE A 257 2.78 -14.85 3.75
CA ILE A 257 3.55 -13.62 4.03
C ILE A 257 2.69 -12.37 3.85
N ASN A 258 2.89 -11.39 4.71
CA ASN A 258 2.04 -10.20 4.90
C ASN A 258 2.08 -9.16 3.77
N MET A 259 2.73 -9.45 2.64
CA MET A 259 2.89 -8.54 1.51
C MET A 259 2.24 -9.05 0.20
N THR A 260 1.65 -10.25 0.21
CA THR A 260 1.17 -10.94 -1.01
C THR A 260 -0.31 -11.28 -1.00
N GLN A 261 -1.02 -10.99 0.10
CA GLN A 261 -2.46 -11.09 0.17
C GLN A 261 -3.14 -9.95 -0.58
N SER A 262 -4.11 -10.28 -1.43
CA SER A 262 -4.88 -9.34 -2.23
C SER A 262 -6.37 -9.65 -2.14
N LEU A 263 -7.18 -8.61 -1.97
CA LEU A 263 -8.63 -8.72 -1.99
C LEU A 263 -9.15 -8.48 -3.42
N GLY A 264 -10.16 -9.24 -3.81
CA GLY A 264 -10.98 -8.98 -4.98
C GLY A 264 -12.40 -9.47 -4.75
N PHE A 265 -13.19 -9.48 -5.82
CA PHE A 265 -14.60 -9.86 -5.79
C PHE A 265 -14.94 -10.72 -7.00
N ASP A 266 -15.92 -11.61 -6.83
CA ASP A 266 -16.47 -12.38 -7.94
C ASP A 266 -17.68 -11.71 -8.59
N ASP A 267 -18.34 -12.42 -9.51
CA ASP A 267 -19.50 -11.99 -10.29
C ASP A 267 -20.78 -11.79 -9.46
N GLN A 268 -20.74 -12.15 -8.18
CA GLN A 268 -21.82 -11.98 -7.20
C GLN A 268 -21.44 -10.99 -6.09
N ASP A 269 -20.40 -10.18 -6.31
CA ASP A 269 -19.85 -9.23 -5.34
C ASP A 269 -19.34 -9.91 -4.04
N ARG A 270 -19.09 -11.23 -4.07
CA ARG A 270 -18.58 -11.95 -2.89
C ARG A 270 -17.08 -11.69 -2.75
N PRO A 271 -16.56 -11.45 -1.54
CA PRO A 271 -15.14 -11.23 -1.33
C PRO A 271 -14.33 -12.50 -1.62
N VAL A 272 -13.24 -12.34 -2.37
CA VAL A 272 -12.26 -13.38 -2.69
C VAL A 272 -10.87 -12.90 -2.28
N ILE A 273 -10.20 -13.65 -1.42
CA ILE A 273 -8.86 -13.33 -0.93
C ILE A 273 -7.84 -14.21 -1.63
N SER A 274 -6.95 -13.62 -2.41
CA SER A 274 -5.80 -14.29 -3.04
C SER A 274 -4.61 -14.29 -2.10
N TYR A 275 -3.95 -15.43 -1.91
CA TYR A 275 -2.75 -15.58 -1.06
C TYR A 275 -1.98 -16.84 -1.46
N HIS A 276 -0.80 -17.06 -0.89
CA HIS A 276 -0.07 -18.33 -1.07
C HIS A 276 0.23 -18.99 0.26
N LYS A 277 0.36 -20.31 0.24
CA LYS A 277 0.81 -21.14 1.38
C LYS A 277 1.48 -22.42 0.86
N HIS A 278 2.08 -23.17 1.75
CA HIS A 278 2.59 -24.51 1.43
C HIS A 278 1.43 -25.50 1.32
N ASP A 279 1.48 -26.35 0.29
CA ASP A 279 0.62 -27.52 0.17
C ASP A 279 1.16 -28.70 1.00
N GLU A 280 0.47 -29.84 0.94
CA GLU A 280 0.82 -31.06 1.68
C GLU A 280 2.17 -31.66 1.25
N ALA A 281 2.61 -31.43 0.01
CA ALA A 281 3.91 -31.83 -0.49
C ALA A 281 5.02 -30.82 -0.11
N GLY A 282 4.62 -29.68 0.45
CA GLY A 282 5.48 -28.59 0.85
C GLY A 282 5.72 -27.56 -0.25
N TYR A 283 5.12 -27.64 -1.42
CA TYR A 283 5.30 -26.62 -2.45
C TYR A 283 4.48 -25.37 -2.12
N THR A 284 5.01 -24.20 -2.45
CA THR A 284 4.28 -22.94 -2.32
C THR A 284 3.32 -22.80 -3.48
N GLN A 285 2.03 -22.76 -3.18
CA GLN A 285 0.97 -22.65 -4.17
C GLN A 285 0.18 -21.36 -3.98
N ALA A 286 -0.34 -20.82 -5.08
CA ALA A 286 -1.41 -19.84 -5.05
C ALA A 286 -2.72 -20.51 -4.59
N TYR A 287 -3.39 -19.83 -3.66
CA TYR A 287 -4.72 -20.14 -3.19
C TYR A 287 -5.63 -18.93 -3.34
N CYS A 288 -6.93 -19.19 -3.35
CA CYS A 288 -7.92 -18.17 -3.04
C CYS A 288 -8.94 -18.69 -2.04
N ALA A 289 -9.42 -17.80 -1.16
CA ALA A 289 -10.51 -18.07 -0.25
C ALA A 289 -11.72 -17.22 -0.65
N ARG A 290 -12.87 -17.85 -0.86
CA ARG A 290 -14.13 -17.18 -1.21
C ARG A 290 -15.17 -17.39 -0.12
N LEU A 291 -15.93 -16.36 0.19
CA LEU A 291 -17.05 -16.45 1.13
C LEU A 291 -18.29 -17.03 0.43
N GLU A 292 -18.68 -18.23 0.79
CA GLU A 292 -19.80 -18.98 0.20
C GLU A 292 -20.74 -19.48 1.29
N ASP A 293 -22.04 -19.24 1.16
CA ASP A 293 -23.06 -19.70 2.12
C ASP A 293 -22.72 -19.39 3.59
N ASN A 294 -22.18 -18.18 3.84
CA ASN A 294 -21.66 -17.75 5.14
C ASN A 294 -20.55 -18.68 5.69
N ALA A 295 -19.65 -19.15 4.83
CA ALA A 295 -18.44 -19.85 5.22
C ALA A 295 -17.32 -19.61 4.21
N TRP A 296 -16.08 -19.52 4.69
CA TRP A 296 -14.93 -19.45 3.80
C TRP A 296 -14.61 -20.81 3.17
N LYS A 297 -14.44 -20.82 1.85
CA LYS A 297 -14.01 -21.97 1.05
C LYS A 297 -12.66 -21.66 0.42
N VAL A 298 -11.70 -22.59 0.58
CA VAL A 298 -10.32 -22.42 0.13
C VAL A 298 -10.07 -23.28 -1.10
N TYR A 299 -9.53 -22.68 -2.14
CA TYR A 299 -9.24 -23.30 -3.43
C TYR A 299 -7.76 -23.17 -3.76
N LYS A 300 -7.12 -24.29 -4.12
CA LYS A 300 -5.77 -24.27 -4.71
C LYS A 300 -5.91 -23.86 -6.18
N VAL A 301 -5.16 -22.84 -6.59
CA VAL A 301 -5.22 -22.26 -7.95
C VAL A 301 -4.06 -22.76 -8.81
N SER A 302 -2.88 -22.94 -8.22
CA SER A 302 -1.67 -23.36 -8.96
C SER A 302 -1.26 -24.80 -8.70
N ASP A 303 -0.33 -25.27 -9.54
CA ASP A 303 0.37 -26.54 -9.38
C ASP A 303 1.87 -26.35 -9.68
N TRP A 304 2.49 -25.44 -8.92
CA TRP A 304 3.90 -25.08 -9.06
C TRP A 304 4.81 -26.07 -8.32
N ASP A 305 5.93 -26.43 -8.94
CA ASP A 305 7.04 -27.19 -8.32
C ASP A 305 8.07 -26.19 -7.76
N TYR A 306 7.67 -25.39 -6.77
CA TYR A 306 8.51 -24.35 -6.17
C TYR A 306 8.27 -24.21 -4.67
N ARG A 307 9.32 -23.98 -3.89
CA ARG A 307 9.25 -23.69 -2.45
C ARG A 307 9.84 -22.30 -2.20
N TRP A 308 9.01 -21.35 -1.81
CA TRP A 308 9.49 -20.08 -1.27
C TRP A 308 9.67 -20.20 0.24
N GLU A 309 10.91 -20.43 0.67
CA GLU A 309 11.31 -20.31 2.07
C GLU A 309 11.72 -18.87 2.38
N PHE A 310 11.20 -18.32 3.48
CA PHE A 310 11.56 -16.98 3.96
C PHE A 310 11.66 -16.95 5.48
N SER A 311 12.62 -16.16 5.97
CA SER A 311 12.82 -15.91 7.39
C SER A 311 13.58 -14.60 7.64
N GLY A 312 13.54 -14.15 8.88
CA GLY A 312 14.17 -12.93 9.38
C GLY A 312 13.24 -11.73 9.40
N GLY A 313 13.74 -10.64 9.97
CA GLY A 313 13.05 -9.35 10.06
C GLY A 313 13.43 -8.35 8.98
N GLY A 314 12.78 -7.18 9.04
CA GLY A 314 12.95 -6.06 8.12
C GLY A 314 12.32 -6.27 6.75
N SER A 315 12.65 -5.40 5.80
CA SER A 315 12.13 -5.47 4.42
C SER A 315 12.60 -6.74 3.68
N VAL A 316 11.69 -7.68 3.40
CA VAL A 316 11.93 -8.92 2.62
C VAL A 316 11.43 -8.76 1.18
N GLY A 317 12.19 -9.27 0.21
CA GLY A 317 11.78 -9.27 -1.21
C GLY A 317 10.75 -10.36 -1.51
N ALA A 318 9.73 -10.03 -2.31
CA ALA A 318 8.73 -11.01 -2.74
C ALA A 318 9.25 -11.89 -3.88
N GLU A 319 8.97 -13.20 -3.84
CA GLU A 319 9.22 -14.13 -4.97
C GLU A 319 7.93 -14.55 -5.68
N ILE A 320 6.78 -14.33 -5.05
CA ILE A 320 5.44 -14.55 -5.59
C ILE A 320 4.60 -13.30 -5.30
N ARG A 321 3.78 -12.88 -6.25
CA ARG A 321 2.75 -11.84 -6.09
C ARG A 321 1.46 -12.33 -6.73
N LEU A 322 0.35 -12.12 -6.03
CA LEU A 322 -0.99 -12.49 -6.51
C LEU A 322 -1.87 -11.24 -6.52
N GLY A 323 -2.63 -11.05 -7.59
CA GLY A 323 -3.64 -10.01 -7.70
C GLY A 323 -4.94 -10.42 -7.04
N GLY A 324 -5.77 -9.43 -6.70
CA GLY A 324 -7.17 -9.67 -6.31
C GLY A 324 -7.98 -10.21 -7.48
N MET A 325 -9.00 -11.01 -7.18
CA MET A 325 -9.95 -11.52 -8.18
C MET A 325 -10.71 -10.37 -8.86
N ARG A 326 -10.93 -10.47 -10.17
CA ARG A 326 -11.75 -9.53 -10.94
C ARG A 326 -12.68 -10.26 -11.88
N VAL A 327 -13.85 -9.66 -12.11
CA VAL A 327 -14.81 -10.12 -13.12
C VAL A 327 -14.42 -9.54 -14.47
N GLU A 328 -14.28 -10.41 -15.47
CA GLU A 328 -13.97 -10.00 -16.84
C GLU A 328 -15.23 -9.92 -17.70
N SER A 329 -15.13 -9.23 -18.84
CA SER A 329 -16.27 -8.96 -19.75
C SER A 329 -16.97 -10.20 -20.32
N ASP A 330 -16.29 -11.35 -20.34
CA ASP A 330 -16.85 -12.62 -20.79
C ASP A 330 -17.50 -13.44 -19.65
N GLY A 331 -17.59 -12.85 -18.45
CA GLY A 331 -18.15 -13.46 -17.25
C GLY A 331 -17.19 -14.36 -16.48
N GLY A 332 -15.97 -14.61 -16.97
CA GLY A 332 -14.97 -15.36 -16.22
C GLY A 332 -14.27 -14.51 -15.17
N LEU A 333 -13.58 -15.17 -14.23
CA LEU A 333 -12.81 -14.48 -13.20
C LEU A 333 -11.33 -14.44 -13.57
N SER A 334 -10.66 -13.32 -13.32
CA SER A 334 -9.22 -13.16 -13.54
C SER A 334 -8.44 -13.01 -12.24
N GLN A 335 -7.27 -13.66 -12.20
CA GLN A 335 -6.30 -13.50 -11.12
C GLN A 335 -4.89 -13.38 -11.73
N SER A 336 -4.29 -12.20 -11.60
CA SER A 336 -2.91 -11.98 -12.05
C SER A 336 -1.91 -12.61 -11.09
N TYR A 337 -0.81 -13.13 -11.60
CA TYR A 337 0.33 -13.56 -10.79
C TYR A 337 1.65 -13.10 -11.38
N TRP A 338 2.64 -12.90 -10.50
CA TRP A 338 4.05 -12.90 -10.85
C TRP A 338 4.76 -13.90 -9.94
N HIS A 339 5.66 -14.67 -10.51
CA HIS A 339 6.40 -15.72 -9.86
C HIS A 339 7.83 -15.72 -10.38
N LYS A 340 8.82 -15.73 -9.47
CA LYS A 340 10.26 -15.65 -9.79
C LYS A 340 10.72 -16.67 -10.85
N VAL A 341 10.28 -17.92 -10.73
CA VAL A 341 10.58 -19.01 -11.68
C VAL A 341 9.54 -19.16 -12.80
N ASN A 342 8.25 -19.23 -12.46
CA ASN A 342 7.16 -19.51 -13.39
C ASN A 342 6.68 -18.29 -14.22
N GLY A 343 7.38 -17.16 -14.16
CA GLY A 343 7.05 -15.95 -14.90
C GLY A 343 5.81 -15.24 -14.38
N SER A 344 5.07 -14.58 -15.27
CA SER A 344 3.85 -13.86 -14.92
C SER A 344 2.72 -14.16 -15.89
N GLY A 345 1.49 -13.97 -15.44
CA GLY A 345 0.31 -14.23 -16.26
C GLY A 345 -0.97 -13.83 -15.55
N ILE A 346 -2.10 -14.09 -16.21
CA ILE A 346 -3.43 -13.90 -15.66
C ILE A 346 -4.21 -15.19 -15.88
N TRP A 347 -4.52 -15.89 -14.80
CA TRP A 347 -5.39 -17.06 -14.87
C TRP A 347 -6.82 -16.63 -15.18
N LYS A 348 -7.48 -17.39 -16.04
CA LYS A 348 -8.93 -17.39 -16.19
C LYS A 348 -9.48 -18.50 -15.32
N LEU A 349 -10.29 -18.15 -14.33
CA LEU A 349 -10.95 -19.07 -13.43
C LEU A 349 -12.44 -19.16 -13.75
N ASP A 350 -12.98 -20.36 -13.62
CA ASP A 350 -14.41 -20.61 -13.71
C ASP A 350 -15.12 -20.01 -12.47
N PRO A 351 -16.16 -19.18 -12.64
CA PRO A 351 -16.83 -18.50 -11.53
C PRO A 351 -17.51 -19.45 -10.54
N GLU A 352 -17.90 -20.66 -10.92
CA GLU A 352 -18.55 -21.59 -10.00
C GLU A 352 -17.52 -22.35 -9.18
N THR A 353 -16.50 -22.89 -9.85
CA THR A 353 -15.56 -23.87 -9.28
C THR A 353 -14.23 -23.28 -8.81
N LEU A 354 -13.91 -22.05 -9.23
CA LEU A 354 -12.60 -21.42 -9.06
C LEU A 354 -11.42 -22.26 -9.58
N GLN A 355 -11.68 -23.16 -10.52
CA GLN A 355 -10.65 -23.90 -11.24
C GLN A 355 -10.10 -23.05 -12.38
N VAL A 356 -8.80 -23.17 -12.65
CA VAL A 356 -8.16 -22.53 -13.80
C VAL A 356 -8.64 -23.22 -15.09
N VAL A 357 -9.34 -22.48 -15.94
CA VAL A 357 -9.87 -22.96 -17.24
C VAL A 357 -9.14 -22.35 -18.44
N GLY A 358 -8.18 -21.46 -18.20
CA GLY A 358 -7.35 -20.86 -19.23
C GLY A 358 -6.55 -19.69 -18.72
N THR A 359 -6.17 -18.79 -19.64
CA THR A 359 -5.48 -17.54 -19.32
C THR A 359 -6.12 -16.38 -20.07
N TYR A 360 -6.04 -15.19 -19.47
CA TYR A 360 -6.34 -13.95 -20.17
C TYR A 360 -5.07 -13.36 -20.79
N PRO A 361 -5.19 -12.60 -21.89
CA PRO A 361 -4.09 -11.80 -22.38
C PRO A 361 -3.68 -10.75 -21.33
N PRO A 362 -2.43 -10.27 -21.37
CA PRO A 362 -2.03 -9.15 -20.53
C PRO A 362 -2.93 -7.93 -20.78
N PRO A 363 -3.17 -7.09 -19.76
CA PRO A 363 -4.09 -5.96 -19.89
C PRO A 363 -3.53 -4.95 -20.89
N GLN A 364 -4.38 -4.38 -21.74
CA GLN A 364 -3.99 -3.38 -22.76
C GLN A 364 -3.34 -2.11 -22.16
N ASN A 365 -3.56 -1.89 -20.87
CA ASN A 365 -3.10 -0.75 -20.08
C ASN A 365 -1.80 -1.04 -19.30
N GLN A 366 -0.88 -1.81 -19.90
CA GLN A 366 0.46 -1.99 -19.34
C GLN A 366 1.29 -0.71 -19.47
N ILE A 367 2.20 -0.56 -18.49
CA ILE A 367 3.31 0.39 -18.59
C ILE A 367 4.11 -0.01 -19.83
N PRO A 368 4.43 0.91 -20.75
CA PRO A 368 5.25 0.59 -21.91
C PRO A 368 6.58 -0.06 -21.50
N ASP A 369 7.00 -1.12 -22.20
CA ASP A 369 8.20 -1.91 -21.86
C ASP A 369 9.46 -1.05 -21.68
N GLU A 370 9.61 0.01 -22.49
CA GLU A 370 10.71 0.96 -22.40
C GLU A 370 10.80 1.68 -21.04
N LEU A 371 9.67 1.85 -20.35
CA LEU A 371 9.63 2.44 -19.01
C LEU A 371 9.96 1.43 -17.91
N GLU A 372 9.89 0.13 -18.19
CA GLU A 372 10.23 -0.94 -17.25
C GLU A 372 11.72 -1.34 -17.33
N GLN A 373 12.44 -0.87 -18.35
CA GLN A 373 13.88 -1.12 -18.50
C GLN A 373 14.69 -0.24 -17.56
N VAL A 374 15.71 -0.84 -16.93
CA VAL A 374 16.70 -0.13 -16.11
C VAL A 374 17.65 0.63 -17.03
N THR A 375 17.88 1.91 -16.74
CA THR A 375 18.75 2.82 -17.50
C THR A 375 20.08 3.10 -16.81
N SER A 376 20.13 2.94 -15.48
CA SER A 376 21.38 3.04 -14.73
C SER A 376 22.38 1.92 -15.07
N GLU A 377 23.65 2.29 -15.24
CA GLU A 377 24.77 1.35 -15.39
C GLU A 377 25.20 0.70 -14.06
N TYR A 378 24.71 1.22 -12.92
CA TYR A 378 25.00 0.66 -11.60
C TYR A 378 24.29 -0.69 -11.39
N GLU A 379 25.04 -1.72 -11.00
CA GLU A 379 24.53 -3.08 -10.82
C GLU A 379 23.45 -3.18 -9.72
N GLY A 380 22.39 -3.95 -10.00
CA GLY A 380 21.33 -4.22 -9.02
C GLY A 380 20.27 -3.13 -8.89
N MET A 381 20.29 -2.12 -9.76
CA MET A 381 19.23 -1.11 -9.86
C MET A 381 17.94 -1.73 -10.41
N ASN A 382 16.80 -1.21 -9.92
CA ASN A 382 15.47 -1.67 -10.29
C ASN A 382 14.59 -0.45 -10.58
N VAL A 383 13.74 -0.57 -11.60
CA VAL A 383 12.73 0.44 -11.89
C VAL A 383 11.68 0.47 -10.77
N ARG A 384 11.29 1.69 -10.40
CA ARG A 384 10.18 2.01 -9.51
C ARG A 384 9.19 2.84 -10.29
N THR A 385 7.91 2.50 -10.15
CA THR A 385 6.83 3.25 -10.79
C THR A 385 5.69 3.53 -9.82
N MET A 386 4.98 4.62 -10.08
CA MET A 386 3.77 4.95 -9.36
C MET A 386 2.79 5.72 -10.24
N TRP A 387 1.58 5.17 -10.39
CA TRP A 387 0.48 5.89 -11.02
C TRP A 387 0.00 7.04 -10.14
N ALA A 388 -0.33 8.17 -10.77
CA ALA A 388 -1.04 9.24 -10.11
C ALA A 388 -2.39 8.75 -9.58
N ARG A 389 -2.71 9.11 -8.34
CA ARG A 389 -4.05 8.97 -7.77
C ARG A 389 -4.89 10.20 -8.07
N GLY A 390 -6.18 10.12 -7.79
CA GLY A 390 -7.11 11.23 -7.96
C GLY A 390 -7.62 11.37 -9.40
N LYS A 391 -8.24 12.51 -9.70
CA LYS A 391 -8.87 12.78 -11.00
C LYS A 391 -8.49 14.18 -11.47
N GLY A 392 -8.07 14.28 -12.72
CA GLY A 392 -7.78 15.55 -13.39
C GLY A 392 -8.86 15.94 -14.41
N ASN A 393 -8.69 17.10 -15.03
CA ASN A 393 -9.54 17.60 -16.12
C ASN A 393 -9.20 17.01 -17.51
N LYS A 394 -8.21 16.10 -17.60
CA LYS A 394 -7.81 15.38 -18.81
C LYS A 394 -8.11 13.88 -18.70
N PRO A 395 -9.34 13.43 -19.02
CA PRO A 395 -9.79 12.07 -18.73
C PRO A 395 -9.07 10.97 -19.54
N ASN A 396 -8.45 11.33 -20.67
CA ASN A 396 -7.74 10.39 -21.55
C ASN A 396 -6.22 10.34 -21.27
N GLU A 397 -5.77 11.05 -20.23
CA GLU A 397 -4.37 11.06 -19.80
C GLU A 397 -4.24 10.35 -18.44
N LYS A 398 -3.22 9.49 -18.33
CA LYS A 398 -2.73 8.98 -17.06
C LYS A 398 -1.30 9.44 -16.84
N TYR A 399 -0.94 9.62 -15.58
CA TYR A 399 0.39 10.08 -15.20
C TYR A 399 1.11 8.99 -14.42
N LEU A 400 2.35 8.70 -14.82
CA LEU A 400 3.20 7.67 -14.24
C LEU A 400 4.52 8.28 -13.78
N LEU A 401 4.77 8.21 -12.49
CA LEU A 401 6.08 8.51 -11.93
C LEU A 401 7.02 7.33 -12.17
N ARG A 402 8.26 7.58 -12.56
CA ARG A 402 9.31 6.56 -12.78
C ARG A 402 10.65 7.04 -12.21
N TRP A 403 11.32 6.17 -11.45
CA TRP A 403 12.69 6.37 -10.97
C TRP A 403 13.38 5.02 -10.75
N GLU A 404 14.66 5.01 -10.38
CA GLU A 404 15.40 3.77 -10.16
C GLU A 404 16.05 3.74 -8.78
N THR A 405 16.02 2.58 -8.12
CA THR A 405 16.70 2.37 -6.84
C THR A 405 17.29 0.98 -6.75
N LEU A 406 18.23 0.76 -5.84
CA LEU A 406 18.56 -0.59 -5.41
C LEU A 406 17.34 -1.28 -4.76
N GLY A 407 17.45 -2.60 -4.59
CA GLY A 407 16.49 -3.40 -3.82
C GLY A 407 16.57 -3.16 -2.30
N PRO A 408 15.54 -3.59 -1.54
CA PRO A 408 15.55 -3.51 -0.08
C PRO A 408 16.73 -4.30 0.51
N ASN A 409 17.17 -3.89 1.71
CA ASN A 409 18.34 -4.47 2.38
C ASN A 409 18.10 -4.73 3.88
N ARG A 410 16.92 -5.25 4.23
CA ARG A 410 16.54 -5.53 5.63
C ARG A 410 16.74 -4.31 6.57
N ASP A 411 16.43 -3.13 6.06
CA ASP A 411 16.55 -1.84 6.75
C ASP A 411 17.98 -1.52 7.23
N ARG A 412 18.97 -2.02 6.48
CA ARG A 412 20.40 -1.78 6.73
C ARG A 412 21.01 -0.92 5.63
N PRO A 413 21.95 -0.04 5.98
CA PRO A 413 22.76 0.65 4.98
C PRO A 413 23.57 -0.36 4.16
N ARG A 414 24.03 0.08 2.99
CA ARG A 414 25.05 -0.58 2.19
C ARG A 414 26.37 0.18 2.34
N ASP A 415 27.49 -0.50 2.14
CA ASP A 415 28.81 0.13 2.19
C ASP A 415 28.95 1.22 1.11
N GLU A 416 28.35 0.98 -0.05
CA GLU A 416 28.27 1.92 -1.16
C GLU A 416 26.83 2.19 -1.56
N ALA A 417 26.54 3.44 -1.89
CA ALA A 417 25.28 3.86 -2.48
C ALA A 417 25.47 4.09 -4.00
N PRO A 418 24.46 3.80 -4.83
CA PRO A 418 24.48 4.21 -6.22
C PRO A 418 24.45 5.74 -6.31
N PRO A 419 24.86 6.33 -7.45
CA PRO A 419 24.55 7.72 -7.71
C PRO A 419 23.02 7.96 -7.61
N PRO A 420 22.59 9.15 -7.17
CA PRO A 420 21.18 9.55 -7.26
C PRO A 420 20.61 9.36 -8.67
N SER A 421 19.34 8.97 -8.78
CA SER A 421 18.69 8.62 -10.06
C SER A 421 17.73 9.72 -10.52
N GLU A 422 17.42 9.73 -11.81
CA GLU A 422 16.43 10.65 -12.36
C GLU A 422 15.00 10.27 -11.96
N LEU A 423 14.21 11.26 -11.59
CA LEU A 423 12.77 11.14 -11.35
C LEU A 423 12.02 11.77 -12.52
N HIS A 424 11.31 10.94 -13.27
CA HIS A 424 10.54 11.36 -14.43
C HIS A 424 9.04 11.20 -14.19
N LEU A 425 8.29 12.14 -14.74
CA LEU A 425 6.85 12.02 -14.89
C LEU A 425 6.49 11.80 -16.35
N TYR A 426 5.83 10.68 -16.62
CA TYR A 426 5.32 10.34 -17.94
C TYR A 426 3.83 10.64 -18.02
N THR A 427 3.41 11.24 -19.14
CA THR A 427 2.01 11.36 -19.52
C THR A 427 1.70 10.30 -20.55
N LEU A 428 0.69 9.47 -20.28
CA LEU A 428 0.33 8.30 -21.07
C LEU A 428 -1.11 8.43 -21.54
N LYS A 429 -1.34 8.18 -22.83
CA LYS A 429 -2.68 8.10 -23.40
C LYS A 429 -3.33 6.78 -22.99
N THR A 430 -4.53 6.86 -22.43
CA THR A 430 -5.38 5.67 -22.24
C THR A 430 -6.09 5.35 -23.55
N ALA A 431 -6.28 4.06 -23.84
CA ALA A 431 -7.20 3.67 -24.91
C ALA A 431 -8.60 4.19 -24.59
N ASP A 432 -9.31 4.71 -25.58
CA ASP A 432 -10.72 5.07 -25.44
C ASP A 432 -11.48 3.79 -25.07
N HIS A 433 -12.22 3.83 -23.95
CA HIS A 433 -13.03 2.71 -23.47
C HIS A 433 -14.31 2.54 -24.29
#